data_AF-W4VEE3-F1
#
_entry.id   AF-W4VEE3-F1
#
_cell.length_a   1.000
_cell.length_b   1.000
_cell.length_c   1.000
_cell.angle_alpha   90.00
_cell.angle_beta   90.00
_cell.angle_gamma   90.00
#
_symmetry.space_group_name_H-M   'P 1'
#
loop_
_entity.id
_entity.type
_entity.pdbx_description
1 polymer ?
#
loop_
_entity_poly.entity_id
_entity_poly.type
_entity_poly.pdbx_seq_one_letter_code
_entity_poly.pdbx_strand_id
1 'polypeptide(L)'
;MDFKVVVVSQEEYDQWIEGMKNTSPEYTAESTSAQEGQELFQNSCINCHAIDASANNPIVGPNLADFGDRTKVAAIKNYSKEAIVDWIMDPASIKPGNGMLGAPYLQDNSIQEEDAEKIADFLMELKATDEPVESVKKFRENEAENN
;
A
#
# COMPACT_ATOMS: atom_id res chain seq x y z
N MET A 1 15.59 -6.21 -7.37
CA MET A 1 15.10 -5.06 -6.58
C MET A 1 14.76 -3.98 -7.59
N ASP A 2 13.49 -3.66 -7.75
CA ASP A 2 12.97 -2.66 -8.69
C ASP A 2 12.29 -1.54 -7.87
N PHE A 3 12.25 -0.32 -8.40
CA PHE A 3 11.57 0.83 -7.85
C PHE A 3 11.17 1.76 -8.99
N LYS A 4 10.12 2.55 -8.80
CA LYS A 4 9.66 3.53 -9.80
C LYS A 4 9.96 4.94 -9.31
N VAL A 5 10.31 5.80 -10.25
CA VAL A 5 10.44 7.24 -10.04
C VAL A 5 9.35 7.89 -10.88
N VAL A 6 8.43 8.59 -10.23
CA VAL A 6 7.41 9.38 -10.92
C VAL A 6 7.91 10.82 -10.97
N VAL A 7 8.24 11.29 -12.17
CA VAL A 7 8.69 12.68 -12.39
C VAL A 7 7.45 13.53 -12.62
N VAL A 8 7.29 14.58 -11.82
CA VAL A 8 6.10 15.43 -11.77
C VAL A 8 6.47 16.90 -11.93
N SER A 9 5.47 17.75 -12.20
CA SER A 9 5.63 19.20 -12.12
C SER A 9 5.84 19.68 -10.68
N GLN A 10 6.38 20.88 -10.49
CA GLN A 10 6.54 21.46 -9.14
C GLN A 10 5.20 21.58 -8.41
N GLU A 11 4.14 21.94 -9.14
CA GLU A 11 2.78 22.06 -8.59
C GLU A 11 2.25 20.72 -8.07
N GLU A 12 2.36 19.65 -8.84
CA GLU A 12 1.97 18.31 -8.41
C GLU A 12 2.80 17.83 -7.22
N TYR A 13 4.11 18.14 -7.21
CA TYR A 13 4.98 17.80 -6.09
C TYR A 13 4.56 18.53 -4.80
N ASP A 14 4.26 19.82 -4.88
CA ASP A 14 3.85 20.61 -3.72
C ASP A 14 2.51 20.14 -3.15
N GLN A 15 1.55 19.81 -4.02
CA GLN A 15 0.26 19.19 -3.64
C GLN A 15 0.48 17.86 -2.91
N TRP A 16 1.30 16.98 -3.48
CA TRP A 16 1.60 15.69 -2.86
C TRP A 16 2.32 15.85 -1.51
N ILE A 17 3.28 16.77 -1.40
CA ILE A 17 4.00 17.03 -0.13
C ILE A 17 3.07 17.57 0.96
N GLU A 18 2.14 18.46 0.63
CA GLU A 18 1.14 18.94 1.58
C GLU A 18 0.28 17.79 2.09
N GLY A 19 -0.17 16.92 1.18
CA GLY A 19 -0.84 15.67 1.49
C GLY A 19 -0.05 14.75 2.43
N MET A 20 1.20 14.47 2.09
CA MET A 20 2.08 13.61 2.87
C MET A 20 2.28 14.09 4.30
N LYS A 21 2.37 15.41 4.52
CA LYS A 21 2.48 16.00 5.86
C LYS A 21 1.23 15.79 6.72
N ASN A 22 0.09 15.52 6.09
CA ASN A 22 -1.19 15.30 6.76
C ASN A 22 -1.51 13.80 6.94
N THR A 23 -0.63 12.89 6.49
CA THR A 23 -0.76 11.47 6.84
C THR A 23 -0.64 11.30 8.35
N SER A 24 -1.39 10.34 8.91
CA SER A 24 -1.56 10.23 10.37
C SER A 24 -1.65 8.77 10.79
N PRO A 25 -1.07 8.39 11.94
CA PRO A 25 -1.28 7.07 12.53
C PRO A 25 -2.73 6.87 13.00
N GLU A 26 -3.50 7.96 13.15
CA GLU A 26 -4.92 7.97 13.53
C GLU A 26 -5.86 8.15 12.32
N TYR A 27 -5.38 7.86 11.11
CA TYR A 27 -6.24 7.83 9.91
C TYR A 27 -7.50 7.01 10.20
N THR A 28 -8.67 7.45 9.72
CA THR A 28 -9.94 6.74 9.89
C THR A 28 -10.46 6.38 8.52
N ALA A 29 -10.58 5.08 8.24
CA ALA A 29 -11.11 4.58 6.99
C ALA A 29 -12.57 5.00 6.76
N GLU A 30 -12.91 5.27 5.49
CA GLU A 30 -14.20 5.84 5.12
C GLU A 30 -15.29 4.76 4.99
N SER A 31 -14.98 3.68 4.28
CA SER A 31 -15.93 2.60 4.01
C SER A 31 -15.95 1.56 5.13
N THR A 32 -17.09 0.88 5.35
CA THR A 32 -17.18 -0.21 6.35
C THR A 32 -16.17 -1.33 6.08
N SER A 33 -15.95 -1.69 4.81
CA SER A 33 -14.95 -2.69 4.43
C SER A 33 -13.54 -2.25 4.82
N ALA A 34 -13.18 -0.99 4.53
CA ALA A 34 -11.87 -0.46 4.88
C ALA A 34 -11.69 -0.24 6.39
N GLN A 35 -12.77 0.04 7.15
CA GLN A 35 -12.72 0.08 8.61
C GLN A 35 -12.38 -1.29 9.21
N GLU A 36 -13.04 -2.36 8.74
CA GLU A 36 -12.69 -3.72 9.13
C GLU A 36 -11.25 -4.07 8.70
N GLY A 37 -10.86 -3.66 7.50
CA GLY A 37 -9.50 -3.80 6.98
C GLY A 37 -8.44 -3.09 7.83
N GLN A 38 -8.77 -1.91 8.34
CA GLN A 38 -7.92 -1.13 9.21
C GLN A 38 -7.69 -1.84 10.56
N GLU A 39 -8.74 -2.42 11.15
CA GLU A 39 -8.61 -3.22 12.37
C GLU A 39 -7.73 -4.45 12.14
N LEU A 40 -7.92 -5.16 11.04
CA LEU A 40 -7.08 -6.29 10.64
C LEU A 40 -5.62 -5.87 10.42
N PHE A 41 -5.40 -4.72 9.78
CA PHE A 41 -4.06 -4.16 9.57
C PHE A 41 -3.37 -3.83 10.90
N GLN A 42 -4.08 -3.22 11.85
CA GLN A 42 -3.54 -2.92 13.18
C GLN A 42 -3.14 -4.19 13.94
N ASN A 43 -3.86 -5.29 13.76
CA ASN A 43 -3.55 -6.54 14.45
C ASN A 43 -2.40 -7.32 13.80
N SER A 44 -2.27 -7.26 12.47
CA SER A 44 -1.40 -8.18 11.72
C SER A 44 -0.23 -7.52 11.01
N CYS A 45 -0.32 -6.24 10.66
CA CYS A 45 0.59 -5.58 9.73
C CYS A 45 1.42 -4.47 10.39
N ILE A 46 0.87 -3.76 11.37
CA ILE A 46 1.46 -2.53 11.93
C ILE A 46 2.83 -2.73 12.58
N ASN A 47 3.12 -3.94 13.08
CA ASN A 47 4.43 -4.27 13.65
C ASN A 47 5.57 -4.17 12.63
N CYS A 48 5.24 -4.32 11.33
CA CYS A 48 6.19 -4.29 10.23
C CYS A 48 5.95 -3.17 9.24
N HIS A 49 4.84 -2.44 9.30
CA HIS A 49 4.49 -1.40 8.33
C HIS A 49 3.87 -0.18 9.04
N ALA A 50 4.42 1.01 8.81
CA ALA A 50 3.78 2.26 9.22
C ALA A 50 2.80 2.76 8.15
N ILE A 51 1.87 3.62 8.56
CA ILE A 51 0.92 4.35 7.69
C ILE A 51 1.03 5.87 7.83
N ASP A 52 2.05 6.33 8.56
CA ASP A 52 2.37 7.76 8.75
C ASP A 52 3.71 8.05 8.11
N ALA A 53 3.77 9.08 7.25
CA ALA A 53 4.99 9.50 6.57
C ALA A 53 6.08 9.96 7.54
N SER A 54 5.72 10.42 8.74
CA SER A 54 6.64 10.91 9.77
C SER A 54 7.30 9.81 10.59
N ALA A 55 6.87 8.55 10.42
CA ALA A 55 7.38 7.41 11.17
C ALA A 55 8.88 7.18 10.87
N ASN A 56 9.74 7.64 11.80
CA ASN A 56 11.20 7.60 11.69
C ASN A 56 11.86 6.32 12.24
N ASN A 57 11.09 5.28 12.55
CA ASN A 57 11.66 4.01 13.03
C ASN A 57 12.19 3.17 11.87
N PRO A 58 13.22 2.33 12.09
CA PRO A 58 13.54 1.26 11.14
C PRO A 58 12.38 0.27 11.14
N ILE A 59 11.39 0.56 10.29
CA ILE A 59 10.26 -0.31 10.05
C ILE A 59 10.79 -1.52 9.29
N VAL A 60 10.42 -2.73 9.73
CA VAL A 60 10.88 -4.00 9.13
C VAL A 60 10.52 -4.07 7.65
N GLY A 61 9.35 -3.55 7.29
CA GLY A 61 8.85 -3.41 5.92
C GLY A 61 8.82 -1.95 5.43
N PRO A 62 8.44 -1.73 4.17
CA PRO A 62 8.23 -0.38 3.64
C PRO A 62 7.10 0.35 4.37
N ASN A 63 7.23 1.67 4.54
CA ASN A 63 6.12 2.54 4.95
C ASN A 63 4.99 2.47 3.91
N LEU A 64 3.72 2.54 4.31
CA LEU A 64 2.52 2.42 3.46
C LEU A 64 1.63 3.67 3.52
N ALA A 65 2.12 4.80 4.05
CA ALA A 65 1.35 6.04 4.25
C ALA A 65 0.64 6.58 3.00
N ASP A 66 1.20 6.34 1.82
CA ASP A 66 0.68 6.75 0.51
C ASP A 66 0.47 5.55 -0.42
N PHE A 67 0.17 4.37 0.15
CA PHE A 67 0.06 3.15 -0.64
C PHE A 67 -0.94 3.29 -1.80
N GLY A 68 -2.04 4.00 -1.55
CA GLY A 68 -3.08 4.42 -2.48
C GLY A 68 -2.59 5.15 -3.73
N ASP A 69 -1.41 5.77 -3.67
CA ASP A 69 -0.77 6.52 -4.77
C ASP A 69 0.31 5.72 -5.51
N ARG A 70 0.55 4.46 -5.13
CA ARG A 70 1.60 3.63 -5.75
C ARG A 70 1.24 3.13 -7.13
N THR A 71 2.24 2.93 -7.97
CA THR A 71 2.02 2.37 -9.32
C THR A 71 2.21 0.86 -9.38
N LYS A 72 2.80 0.25 -8.34
CA LYS A 72 3.11 -1.18 -8.27
C LYS A 72 2.84 -1.76 -6.88
N VAL A 73 2.49 -3.04 -6.83
CA VAL A 73 2.47 -3.87 -5.61
C VAL A 73 3.74 -4.72 -5.56
N ALA A 74 4.39 -4.78 -4.41
CA ALA A 74 5.65 -5.49 -4.18
C ALA A 74 6.83 -5.12 -5.12
N ALA A 75 6.70 -3.99 -5.82
CA ALA A 75 7.53 -3.56 -6.95
C ALA A 75 7.56 -4.54 -8.14
N ILE A 76 6.52 -5.36 -8.30
CA ILE A 76 6.44 -6.38 -9.36
C ILE A 76 5.11 -6.28 -10.11
N LYS A 77 3.99 -6.36 -9.40
CA LYS A 77 2.65 -6.40 -10.01
C LYS A 77 2.12 -4.99 -10.24
N ASN A 78 1.30 -4.81 -11.27
CA ASN A 78 0.55 -3.56 -11.47
C ASN A 78 -0.35 -3.30 -10.24
N TYR A 79 -0.57 -2.02 -9.94
CA TYR A 79 -1.41 -1.63 -8.83
C TYR A 79 -2.88 -1.99 -9.11
N SER A 80 -3.43 -2.94 -8.34
CA SER A 80 -4.84 -3.32 -8.36
C SER A 80 -5.21 -3.98 -7.03
N LYS A 81 -6.50 -4.02 -6.68
CA LYS A 81 -6.99 -4.74 -5.49
C LYS A 81 -6.58 -6.22 -5.53
N GLU A 82 -6.79 -6.88 -6.66
CA GLU A 82 -6.38 -8.28 -6.90
C GLU A 82 -4.89 -8.50 -6.62
N ALA A 83 -4.01 -7.63 -7.13
CA ALA A 83 -2.57 -7.75 -6.90
C ALA A 83 -2.18 -7.57 -5.43
N ILE A 84 -2.93 -6.75 -4.67
CA ILE A 84 -2.73 -6.57 -3.23
C ILE A 84 -3.16 -7.84 -2.47
N VAL A 85 -4.33 -8.39 -2.82
CA VAL A 85 -4.85 -9.63 -2.23
C VAL A 85 -3.90 -10.79 -2.51
N ASP A 86 -3.50 -11.01 -3.77
CA ASP A 86 -2.53 -12.04 -4.16
C ASP A 86 -1.23 -11.92 -3.34
N TRP A 87 -0.74 -10.69 -3.16
CA TRP A 87 0.46 -10.41 -2.38
C TRP A 87 0.30 -10.74 -0.90
N ILE A 88 -0.84 -10.43 -0.30
CA ILE A 88 -1.12 -10.74 1.11
C ILE A 88 -1.25 -12.26 1.29
N MET A 89 -1.90 -12.95 0.35
CA MET A 89 -2.20 -14.38 0.48
C MET A 89 -0.99 -15.27 0.18
N ASP A 90 -0.20 -14.96 -0.85
CA ASP A 90 0.99 -15.73 -1.22
C ASP A 90 2.13 -14.83 -1.76
N PRO A 91 2.82 -14.10 -0.87
CA PRO A 91 3.91 -13.23 -1.28
C PRO A 91 5.11 -14.01 -1.86
N ALA A 92 5.24 -15.30 -1.57
CA ALA A 92 6.34 -16.13 -2.06
C ALA A 92 6.25 -16.38 -3.57
N SER A 93 5.02 -16.59 -4.09
CA SER A 93 4.78 -16.79 -5.52
C SER A 93 5.11 -15.55 -6.36
N ILE A 94 4.88 -14.35 -5.80
CA ILE A 94 5.16 -13.08 -6.46
C ILE A 94 6.64 -12.69 -6.32
N LYS A 95 7.19 -12.82 -5.12
CA LYS A 95 8.58 -12.42 -4.82
C LYS A 95 9.24 -13.44 -3.90
N PRO A 96 9.90 -14.47 -4.46
CA PRO A 96 10.59 -15.47 -3.67
C PRO A 96 11.63 -14.86 -2.72
N GLY A 97 11.64 -15.33 -1.46
CA GLY A 97 12.59 -14.89 -0.44
C GLY A 97 12.34 -13.49 0.13
N ASN A 98 11.14 -12.92 -0.04
CA ASN A 98 10.78 -11.65 0.57
C ASN A 98 10.65 -11.75 2.10
N GLY A 99 10.81 -10.62 2.80
CA GLY A 99 10.77 -10.58 4.27
C GLY A 99 9.37 -10.76 4.88
N MET A 100 8.29 -10.56 4.11
CA MET A 100 6.91 -10.72 4.59
C MET A 100 6.59 -12.19 4.91
N LEU A 101 7.37 -13.14 4.40
CA LEU A 101 7.28 -14.57 4.76
C LEU A 101 7.48 -14.85 6.25
N GLY A 102 8.04 -13.91 7.01
CA GLY A 102 8.13 -13.99 8.47
C GLY A 102 6.86 -13.56 9.21
N ALA A 103 5.83 -13.07 8.51
CA ALA A 103 4.60 -12.59 9.14
C ALA A 103 3.84 -13.77 9.79
N PRO A 104 3.43 -13.66 11.07
CA PRO A 104 2.74 -14.76 11.78
C PRO A 104 1.48 -15.25 11.08
N TYR A 105 0.73 -14.35 10.45
CA TYR A 105 -0.54 -14.69 9.80
C TYR A 105 -0.40 -15.71 8.65
N LEU A 106 0.77 -15.75 7.99
CA LEU A 106 1.06 -16.72 6.93
C LEU A 106 1.32 -18.13 7.50
N GLN A 107 1.70 -18.24 8.77
CA GLN A 107 1.98 -19.53 9.41
C GLN A 107 0.75 -20.12 10.07
N ASP A 108 -0.06 -19.28 10.72
CA ASP A 108 -1.28 -19.70 11.41
C ASP A 108 -2.55 -19.60 10.55
N ASN A 109 -2.43 -19.05 9.32
CA ASN A 109 -3.54 -18.79 8.40
C ASN A 109 -4.65 -17.93 9.03
N SER A 110 -4.30 -16.97 9.90
CA SER A 110 -5.27 -16.10 10.58
C SER A 110 -5.92 -15.04 9.70
N ILE A 111 -5.41 -14.81 8.48
CA ILE A 111 -6.00 -13.92 7.47
C ILE A 111 -6.46 -14.77 6.30
N GLN A 112 -7.75 -14.71 5.98
CA GLN A 112 -8.34 -15.36 4.82
C GLN A 112 -8.48 -14.37 3.65
N GLU A 113 -8.90 -14.86 2.48
CA GLU A 113 -9.04 -14.03 1.27
C GLU A 113 -9.97 -12.83 1.48
N GLU A 114 -11.10 -13.00 2.19
CA GLU A 114 -12.01 -11.90 2.54
C GLU A 114 -11.34 -10.85 3.44
N ASP A 115 -10.53 -11.29 4.40
CA ASP A 115 -9.77 -10.38 5.28
C ASP A 115 -8.72 -9.61 4.48
N ALA A 116 -8.04 -10.29 3.55
CA ALA A 116 -7.08 -9.66 2.64
C ALA A 116 -7.74 -8.64 1.70
N GLU A 117 -8.98 -8.89 1.24
CA GLU A 117 -9.76 -7.93 0.47
C GLU A 117 -10.06 -6.66 1.27
N LYS A 118 -10.44 -6.80 2.54
CA LYS A 118 -10.72 -5.67 3.45
C LYS A 118 -9.45 -4.87 3.73
N ILE A 119 -8.33 -5.56 4.01
CA ILE A 119 -7.02 -4.93 4.15
C ILE A 119 -6.64 -4.19 2.87
N ALA A 120 -6.90 -4.77 1.69
CA ALA A 120 -6.64 -4.12 0.42
C ALA A 120 -7.49 -2.85 0.26
N ASP A 121 -8.78 -2.88 0.61
CA ASP A 121 -9.63 -1.67 0.59
C ASP A 121 -9.04 -0.56 1.46
N PHE A 122 -8.63 -0.90 2.69
CA PHE A 122 -7.96 0.04 3.59
C PHE A 122 -6.67 0.63 2.98
N LEU A 123 -5.77 -0.22 2.47
CA LEU A 123 -4.52 0.23 1.87
C LEU A 123 -4.74 1.15 0.65
N MET A 124 -5.82 0.93 -0.10
CA MET A 124 -6.16 1.75 -1.26
C MET A 124 -6.70 3.14 -0.88
N GLU A 125 -7.22 3.31 0.34
CA GLU A 125 -7.65 4.60 0.89
C GLU A 125 -6.47 5.47 1.40
N LEU A 126 -5.32 4.85 1.71
CA LEU A 126 -4.10 5.55 2.17
C LEU A 126 -3.44 6.38 1.06
N LYS A 127 -3.87 7.62 0.87
CA LYS A 127 -3.36 8.53 -0.17
C LYS A 127 -2.86 9.84 0.42
N ALA A 128 -1.89 10.45 -0.25
CA ALA A 128 -1.48 11.82 0.06
C ALA A 128 -2.54 12.83 -0.41
N THR A 129 -3.19 12.56 -1.53
CA THR A 129 -4.21 13.42 -2.14
C THR A 129 -5.48 12.62 -2.43
N ASP A 130 -6.66 13.24 -2.39
CA ASP A 130 -7.95 12.55 -2.66
C ASP A 130 -7.89 11.68 -3.94
N GLU A 131 -7.22 12.26 -4.94
CA GLU A 131 -6.89 11.64 -6.20
C GLU A 131 -5.38 11.65 -6.42
N PRO A 132 -4.77 10.56 -6.91
CA PRO A 132 -3.34 10.58 -7.26
C PRO A 132 -3.06 11.70 -8.27
N VAL A 133 -1.88 12.33 -8.16
CA VAL A 133 -1.46 13.36 -9.12
C VAL A 133 -1.49 12.81 -10.55
N GLU A 134 -1.74 13.68 -11.52
CA GLU A 134 -1.97 13.31 -12.92
C GLU A 134 -0.84 12.45 -13.51
N SER A 135 0.40 12.77 -13.14
CA SER A 135 1.58 12.00 -13.52
C SER A 135 1.57 10.55 -13.01
N VAL A 136 1.04 10.28 -11.81
CA VAL A 136 0.85 8.91 -11.28
C VAL A 136 -0.24 8.18 -12.05
N LYS A 137 -1.35 8.86 -12.36
CA LYS A 137 -2.45 8.29 -13.14
C LYS A 137 -1.97 7.83 -14.52
N LYS A 138 -1.30 8.73 -15.25
CA LYS A 138 -0.68 8.41 -16.55
C LYS A 138 0.33 7.28 -16.46
N PHE A 139 1.13 7.23 -15.38
CA PHE A 139 2.06 6.12 -15.18
C PHE A 139 1.31 4.78 -15.08
N ARG A 140 0.23 4.71 -14.28
CA ARG A 140 -0.58 3.49 -14.15
C ARG A 140 -1.21 3.07 -15.48
N GLU A 141 -1.73 4.03 -16.25
CA GLU A 141 -2.31 3.79 -17.58
C GLU A 141 -1.27 3.21 -18.55
N ASN A 142 -0.12 3.86 -18.67
CA ASN A 142 0.96 3.41 -19.55
C ASN A 142 1.46 2.00 -19.19
N GLU A 143 1.51 1.64 -17.91
CA GLU A 143 1.93 0.30 -17.47
C GLU A 143 0.85 -0.77 -17.65
N ALA A 144 -0.43 -0.38 -17.74
CA ALA A 144 -1.52 -1.28 -18.06
C ALA A 144 -1.54 -1.62 -19.57
N GLU A 145 -1.14 -0.69 -20.43
CA GLU A 145 -1.07 -0.89 -21.88
C GLU A 145 0.13 -1.73 -22.34
N ASN A 146 1.17 -1.85 -21.51
CA ASN A 146 2.43 -2.51 -21.85
C ASN A 146 2.59 -3.93 -21.26
N ASN A 147 1.55 -4.48 -20.61
CA ASN A 147 1.51 -5.83 -20.02
C ASN A 147 0.40 -6.68 -20.65
#